data_AF-A0A2M7U601-F1
#
_entry.id   AF-A0A2M7U601-F1
#
_cell.length_a   1.000
_cell.length_b   1.000
_cell.length_c   1.000
_cell.angle_alpha   90.00
_cell.angle_beta   90.00
_cell.angle_gamma   90.00
#
_symmetry.space_group_name_H-M   'P 1'
#
loop_
_entity.id
_entity.type
_entity.pdbx_description
1 polymer ?
#
loop_
_entity_poly.entity_id
_entity_poly.type
_entity_poly.pdbx_seq_one_letter_code
_entity_poly.pdbx_strand_id
1 'polypeptide(L)'
;MKQKQDYVKVSSYEGRKGEVKKVVLLYSGGLDTSVMLKWIQDEYNAEVIALTIDIGQQADDLGKIHEKALKLGAIKAMVIDAKDEFAEEYIAKGIKANASYQGRYYLATSMGRPLLAKWAVKIAAQEGADTIAHGCTGKG
;
A
#
# COMPACT_ATOMS: atom_id res chain seq x y z
N MET A 1 4.85 37.02 -6.44
CA MET A 1 5.91 36.55 -5.52
C MET A 1 5.87 35.02 -5.51
N LYS A 2 6.86 34.33 -6.10
CA LYS A 2 6.97 32.87 -5.94
C LYS A 2 7.49 32.64 -4.52
N GLN A 3 6.65 32.10 -3.64
CA GLN A 3 7.14 31.60 -2.35
C GLN A 3 8.22 30.55 -2.65
N LYS A 4 9.44 30.83 -2.18
CA LYS A 4 10.52 29.84 -2.18
C LYS A 4 10.10 28.80 -1.14
N GLN A 5 9.54 27.70 -1.62
CA GLN A 5 9.26 26.56 -0.77
C GLN A 5 10.62 25.89 -0.53
N ASP A 6 11.11 25.95 0.71
CA ASP A 6 12.37 25.32 1.14
C ASP A 6 12.19 23.79 1.22
N TYR A 7 11.80 23.19 0.10
CA TYR A 7 11.66 21.75 -0.02
C TYR A 7 13.06 21.13 -0.04
N VAL A 8 13.43 20.50 1.07
CA VAL A 8 14.64 19.69 1.17
C VAL A 8 14.26 18.27 0.78
N LYS A 9 14.72 17.83 -0.40
CA LYS A 9 14.60 16.44 -0.82
C LYS A 9 15.37 15.56 0.16
N VAL A 10 14.66 14.72 0.91
CA VAL A 10 15.24 13.76 1.88
C VAL A 10 15.18 12.31 1.40
N SER A 11 14.54 12.04 0.27
CA SER A 11 14.38 10.70 -0.28
C SER A 11 15.29 10.45 -1.48
N SER A 12 15.67 9.19 -1.68
CA SER A 12 16.36 8.76 -2.90
C SER A 12 15.46 8.83 -4.15
N TYR A 13 14.13 8.68 -3.96
CA TYR A 13 13.13 8.70 -5.01
C TYR A 13 11.98 9.66 -4.68
N GLU A 14 11.50 10.36 -5.70
CA GLU A 14 10.24 11.11 -5.67
C GLU A 14 9.53 10.97 -7.01
N GLY A 15 8.25 10.60 -6.98
CA GLY A 15 7.43 10.57 -8.18
C GLY A 15 7.24 11.98 -8.73
N ARG A 16 7.77 12.22 -9.93
CA ARG A 16 7.59 13.48 -10.66
C ARG A 16 6.55 13.33 -11.76
N LYS A 17 5.78 14.39 -12.00
CA LYS A 17 4.79 14.42 -13.09
C LYS A 17 5.50 14.20 -14.43
N GLY A 18 4.98 13.28 -15.25
CA GLY A 18 5.57 12.88 -16.53
C GLY A 18 6.67 11.81 -16.45
N GLU A 19 7.18 11.49 -15.26
CA GLU A 19 8.16 10.40 -15.06
C GLU A 19 7.47 9.12 -14.56
N VAL A 20 6.46 9.25 -13.69
CA VAL A 20 5.65 8.12 -13.18
C VAL A 20 4.73 7.60 -14.26
N LYS A 21 4.79 6.29 -14.57
CA LYS A 21 3.99 5.68 -15.65
C LYS A 21 3.01 4.65 -15.12
N LYS A 22 3.45 3.79 -14.19
CA LYS A 22 2.63 2.71 -13.64
C LYS A 22 2.88 2.57 -12.14
N VAL A 23 1.78 2.64 -11.38
CA VAL A 23 1.80 2.67 -9.92
C VAL A 23 1.11 1.43 -9.36
N VAL A 24 1.77 0.75 -8.42
CA VAL A 24 1.10 -0.20 -7.51
C VAL A 24 0.63 0.59 -6.29
N LEU A 25 -0.68 0.75 -6.14
CA LEU A 25 -1.29 1.38 -4.98
C LEU A 25 -1.71 0.30 -3.98
N LEU A 26 -1.13 0.33 -2.77
CA LEU A 26 -1.67 -0.41 -1.63
C LEU A 26 -3.05 0.15 -1.28
N TYR A 27 -4.08 -0.58 -1.67
CA TYR A 27 -5.46 -0.13 -1.72
C TYR A 27 -6.28 -0.84 -0.64
N SER A 28 -6.87 -0.08 0.29
CA SER A 28 -7.73 -0.64 1.35
C SER A 28 -9.21 -0.57 1.03
N GLY A 29 -9.60 0.10 -0.06
CA GLY A 29 -11.01 0.36 -0.37
C GLY A 29 -11.64 1.53 0.40
N GLY A 30 -10.94 2.07 1.40
CA GLY A 30 -11.35 3.28 2.12
C GLY A 30 -11.32 4.52 1.24
N LEU A 31 -12.02 5.57 1.68
CA LEU A 31 -12.17 6.84 0.96
C LEU A 31 -10.82 7.40 0.48
N ASP A 32 -9.85 7.52 1.38
CA ASP A 32 -8.54 8.11 1.08
C ASP A 32 -7.85 7.39 -0.08
N THR A 33 -7.73 6.05 0.00
CA THR A 33 -7.09 5.27 -1.08
C THR A 33 -7.90 5.27 -2.39
N SER A 34 -9.23 5.44 -2.33
CA SER A 34 -10.07 5.61 -3.51
C SER A 34 -9.87 6.96 -4.19
N VAL A 35 -9.74 8.03 -3.41
CA VAL A 35 -9.41 9.37 -3.93
C VAL A 35 -7.98 9.36 -4.48
N MET A 36 -7.03 8.75 -3.77
CA MET A 36 -5.64 8.62 -4.24
C MET A 36 -5.55 7.90 -5.58
N LEU A 37 -6.31 6.83 -5.79
CA LEU A 37 -6.35 6.11 -7.06
C LEU A 37 -6.68 7.08 -8.20
N LYS A 38 -7.78 7.84 -8.08
CA LYS A 38 -8.17 8.84 -9.08
C LYS A 38 -7.15 9.97 -9.22
N TRP A 39 -6.69 10.49 -8.10
CA TRP A 39 -5.74 11.60 -8.08
C TRP A 39 -4.41 11.25 -8.74
N ILE A 40 -3.90 10.02 -8.54
CA ILE A 40 -2.69 9.54 -9.23
C ILE A 40 -2.90 9.51 -10.75
N GLN A 41 -4.06 9.03 -11.20
CA GLN A 41 -4.41 9.02 -12.62
C GLN A 41 -4.45 10.43 -13.20
N ASP A 42 -5.13 11.36 -12.52
CA ASP A 42 -5.34 12.71 -13.03
C ASP A 42 -4.06 13.57 -12.97
N GLU A 43 -3.30 13.50 -11.88
CA GLU A 43 -2.14 14.36 -11.65
C GLU A 43 -0.85 13.86 -12.30
N TYR A 44 -0.69 12.53 -12.40
CA TYR A 44 0.51 11.92 -12.98
C TYR A 44 0.27 11.33 -14.38
N ASN A 45 -0.99 11.25 -14.83
CA ASN A 45 -1.36 10.54 -16.07
C ASN A 45 -0.80 9.10 -16.09
N ALA A 46 -0.86 8.44 -14.94
CA ALA A 46 -0.25 7.14 -14.69
C ALA A 46 -1.31 6.04 -14.59
N GLU A 47 -0.95 4.84 -15.04
CA GLU A 47 -1.73 3.63 -14.83
C GLU A 47 -1.66 3.21 -13.35
N VAL A 48 -2.77 2.72 -12.80
CA VAL A 48 -2.82 2.29 -11.40
C VAL A 48 -3.25 0.83 -11.30
N ILE A 49 -2.44 0.02 -10.61
CA ILE A 49 -2.75 -1.32 -10.16
C ILE A 49 -3.13 -1.24 -8.68
N ALA A 50 -4.37 -1.58 -8.35
CA ALA A 50 -4.84 -1.61 -6.97
C ALA A 50 -4.50 -2.96 -6.33
N LEU A 51 -3.70 -2.94 -5.26
CA LEU A 51 -3.28 -4.14 -4.53
C LEU A 51 -3.87 -4.15 -3.13
N THR A 52 -4.76 -5.11 -2.88
CA THR A 52 -5.31 -5.43 -1.56
C THR A 52 -4.69 -6.74 -1.07
N ILE A 53 -4.31 -6.82 0.20
CA ILE A 53 -3.70 -8.02 0.79
C ILE A 53 -4.58 -8.43 1.97
N ASP A 54 -5.12 -9.65 1.89
CA ASP A 54 -5.92 -10.28 2.94
C ASP A 54 -5.00 -10.93 3.96
N ILE A 55 -4.97 -10.32 5.15
CA ILE A 55 -4.28 -10.83 6.33
C ILE A 55 -5.27 -11.18 7.45
N GLY A 56 -6.55 -11.37 7.11
CA GLY A 56 -7.62 -11.73 8.04
C GLY A 56 -8.45 -10.55 8.54
N GLN A 57 -8.45 -9.41 7.86
CA GLN A 57 -9.33 -8.28 8.18
C GLN A 57 -10.82 -8.66 8.02
N GLN A 58 -11.63 -8.43 9.05
CA GLN A 58 -13.01 -8.95 9.11
C GLN A 58 -14.09 -8.00 8.59
N ALA A 59 -13.87 -6.69 8.64
CA ALA A 59 -14.88 -5.69 8.29
C ALA A 59 -14.96 -5.38 6.78
N ASP A 60 -14.05 -5.96 5.99
CA ASP A 60 -13.81 -5.57 4.61
C ASP A 60 -14.41 -6.59 3.64
N ASP A 61 -15.33 -6.11 2.79
CA ASP A 61 -15.82 -6.90 1.65
C ASP A 61 -14.81 -6.81 0.50
N LEU A 62 -13.85 -7.74 0.50
CA LEU A 62 -12.74 -7.76 -0.44
C LEU A 62 -13.20 -7.82 -1.91
N GLY A 63 -14.35 -8.45 -2.18
CA GLY A 63 -14.97 -8.47 -3.51
C GLY A 63 -15.42 -7.08 -3.93
N LYS A 64 -16.15 -6.37 -3.06
CA LYS A 64 -16.54 -4.97 -3.32
C LYS A 64 -15.34 -4.03 -3.42
N ILE A 65 -14.29 -4.25 -2.64
CA ILE A 65 -13.06 -3.44 -2.72
C ILE A 65 -12.41 -3.61 -4.09
N HIS A 66 -12.25 -4.85 -4.56
CA HIS A 66 -11.76 -5.17 -5.89
C HIS A 66 -12.60 -4.50 -6.98
N GLU A 67 -13.93 -4.69 -6.95
CA GLU A 67 -14.84 -4.07 -7.92
C GLU A 67 -14.78 -2.54 -7.90
N LYS A 68 -14.70 -1.94 -6.71
CA LYS A 68 -14.62 -0.49 -6.54
C LYS A 68 -13.35 0.06 -7.18
N ALA A 69 -12.20 -0.60 -7.02
CA ALA A 69 -10.96 -0.19 -7.66
C ALA A 69 -11.08 -0.18 -9.19
N LEU A 70 -11.65 -1.23 -9.77
CA LEU A 70 -11.87 -1.32 -11.22
C LEU A 70 -12.85 -0.25 -11.71
N LYS A 71 -13.96 -0.03 -10.99
CA LYS A 71 -14.93 1.03 -11.30
C LYS A 71 -14.30 2.43 -11.27
N LEU A 72 -13.32 2.65 -10.40
CA LEU A 72 -12.56 3.90 -10.34
C LEU A 72 -11.49 4.01 -11.42
N GLY A 73 -11.25 2.96 -12.20
CA GLY A 73 -10.38 2.97 -13.37
C GLY A 73 -9.00 2.36 -13.16
N ALA A 74 -8.76 1.61 -12.07
CA ALA A 74 -7.54 0.81 -11.98
C ALA A 74 -7.47 -0.14 -13.18
N ILE A 75 -6.30 -0.22 -13.82
CA ILE A 75 -6.08 -1.11 -14.97
C ILE A 75 -6.08 -2.58 -14.54
N LYS A 76 -5.84 -2.83 -13.25
CA LYS A 76 -5.87 -4.14 -12.61
C LYS A 76 -6.17 -3.96 -11.12
N ALA A 77 -6.98 -4.83 -10.54
CA ALA A 77 -7.19 -4.92 -9.11
C ALA A 77 -6.84 -6.34 -8.66
N MET A 78 -6.13 -6.48 -7.55
CA MET A 78 -5.68 -7.76 -7.03
C MET A 78 -6.01 -7.86 -5.55
N VAL A 79 -6.52 -9.02 -5.15
CA VAL A 79 -6.66 -9.41 -3.75
C VAL A 79 -5.75 -10.62 -3.53
N ILE A 80 -4.74 -10.46 -2.69
CA ILE A 80 -3.81 -11.54 -2.35
C ILE A 80 -4.25 -12.15 -1.03
N ASP A 81 -4.55 -13.44 -1.02
CA ASP A 81 -4.70 -14.18 0.24
C ASP A 81 -3.31 -14.45 0.83
N ALA A 82 -3.02 -13.80 1.96
CA ALA A 82 -1.75 -13.92 2.66
C ALA A 82 -1.94 -14.31 4.13
N LYS A 83 -3.08 -14.91 4.49
CA LYS A 83 -3.40 -15.29 5.88
C LYS A 83 -2.38 -16.28 6.45
N ASP A 84 -2.11 -17.35 5.71
CA ASP A 84 -1.16 -18.39 6.14
C ASP A 84 0.27 -17.84 6.19
N GLU A 85 0.68 -17.09 5.17
CA GLU A 85 1.99 -16.42 5.17
C GLU A 85 2.13 -15.46 6.35
N PHE A 86 1.08 -14.69 6.67
CA PHE A 86 1.10 -13.79 7.82
C PHE A 86 1.23 -14.54 9.15
N ALA A 87 0.48 -15.63 9.31
CA ALA A 87 0.51 -16.47 10.50
C ALA A 87 1.89 -17.13 10.70
N GLU A 88 2.42 -17.77 9.66
CA GLU A 88 3.64 -18.58 9.75
C GLU A 88 4.91 -17.73 9.76
N GLU A 89 4.98 -16.70 8.92
CA GLU A 89 6.22 -15.94 8.71
C GLU A 89 6.36 -14.69 9.58
N TYR A 90 5.27 -14.19 10.17
CA TYR A 90 5.28 -12.96 10.95
C TYR A 90 4.77 -13.19 12.37
N ILE A 91 3.52 -13.67 12.52
CA ILE A 91 2.91 -13.88 13.85
C ILE A 91 3.71 -14.93 14.64
N ALA A 92 4.02 -16.09 14.04
CA ALA A 92 4.76 -17.13 14.74
C ALA A 92 6.17 -16.68 15.16
N LYS A 93 6.84 -15.84 14.36
CA LYS A 93 8.13 -15.23 14.74
C LYS A 93 7.97 -14.25 15.91
N GLY A 94 6.90 -13.46 15.89
CA GLY A 94 6.53 -12.58 16.99
C GLY A 94 6.30 -13.32 18.30
N ILE A 95 5.56 -14.44 18.25
CA ILE A 95 5.32 -15.32 19.41
C ILE A 95 6.65 -15.88 19.93
N LYS A 96 7.49 -16.44 19.05
CA LYS A 96 8.81 -17.00 19.42
C LYS A 96 9.71 -15.98 20.11
N ALA A 97 9.61 -14.70 19.70
CA ALA A 97 10.37 -13.61 20.29
C ALA A 97 9.75 -13.02 21.57
N ASN A 98 8.58 -13.49 22.01
CA ASN A 98 7.76 -12.83 23.02
C ASN A 98 7.58 -11.33 22.72
N ALA A 99 7.34 -11.01 21.45
CA ALA A 99 7.39 -9.65 20.96
C ALA A 99 6.32 -8.77 21.63
N SER A 100 6.77 -7.74 22.34
CA SER A 100 5.92 -6.80 23.04
C SER A 100 6.56 -5.42 23.02
N TYR A 101 5.81 -4.43 22.59
CA TYR A 101 6.20 -3.04 22.67
C TYR A 101 5.58 -2.41 23.91
N GLN A 102 6.43 -1.83 24.76
CA GLN A 102 6.04 -1.22 26.04
C GLN A 102 5.17 -2.15 26.93
N GLY A 103 5.40 -3.46 26.85
CA GLY A 103 4.84 -4.48 27.73
C GLY A 103 3.44 -4.98 27.37
N ARG A 104 2.60 -4.21 26.67
CA ARG A 104 1.20 -4.61 26.38
C ARG A 104 0.78 -4.52 24.92
N TYR A 105 1.62 -4.00 24.03
CA TYR A 105 1.30 -3.93 22.61
C TYR A 105 2.04 -5.02 21.83
N TYR A 106 1.32 -6.05 21.41
CA TYR A 106 1.89 -7.22 20.70
C TYR A 106 2.10 -6.98 19.20
N LEU A 107 2.38 -5.73 18.81
CA LEU A 107 2.81 -5.34 17.46
C LEU A 107 1.85 -5.76 16.32
N ALA A 108 0.56 -5.96 16.61
CA ALA A 108 -0.42 -6.50 15.66
C ALA A 108 -0.46 -5.72 14.34
N THR A 109 -0.36 -4.39 14.39
CA THR A 109 -0.33 -3.55 13.18
C THR A 109 1.05 -3.56 12.52
N SER A 110 2.12 -3.45 13.31
CA SER A 110 3.49 -3.36 12.82
C SER A 110 3.92 -4.62 12.07
N MET A 111 3.50 -5.81 12.53
CA MET A 111 3.86 -7.09 11.90
C MET A 111 3.33 -7.24 10.47
N GLY A 112 2.16 -6.66 10.16
CA GLY A 112 1.57 -6.75 8.82
C GLY A 112 2.30 -5.87 7.79
N ARG A 113 2.93 -4.76 8.21
CA ARG A 113 3.52 -3.78 7.28
C ARG A 113 4.65 -4.36 6.42
N PRO A 114 5.60 -5.15 6.95
CA PRO A 114 6.62 -5.79 6.13
C PRO A 114 6.04 -6.78 5.10
N LEU A 115 4.99 -7.53 5.44
CA LEU A 115 4.30 -8.42 4.51
C LEU A 115 3.66 -7.64 3.36
N LEU A 116 2.96 -6.54 3.68
CA LEU A 116 2.35 -5.65 2.68
C LEU A 116 3.42 -5.07 1.74
N ALA A 117 4.54 -4.61 2.30
CA ALA A 117 5.66 -4.06 1.52
C ALA A 117 6.30 -5.13 0.62
N LYS A 118 6.52 -6.35 1.12
CA LYS A 118 7.04 -7.49 0.35
C LYS A 118 6.18 -7.76 -0.89
N TRP A 119 4.87 -7.83 -0.71
CA TRP A 119 3.94 -8.06 -1.82
C TRP A 119 3.88 -6.87 -2.78
N ALA A 120 3.88 -5.63 -2.28
CA ALA A 120 3.91 -4.44 -3.14
C ALA A 120 5.15 -4.44 -4.05
N VAL A 121 6.34 -4.73 -3.51
CA VAL A 121 7.59 -4.82 -4.28
C VAL A 121 7.53 -5.97 -5.29
N LYS A 122 7.03 -7.14 -4.87
CA LYS A 122 6.88 -8.30 -5.77
C LYS A 122 5.95 -7.99 -6.94
N ILE A 123 4.78 -7.42 -6.68
CA ILE A 123 3.81 -7.08 -7.73
C ILE A 123 4.34 -5.96 -8.61
N ALA A 124 5.00 -4.94 -8.05
CA ALA A 124 5.60 -3.88 -8.85
C ALA A 124 6.64 -4.43 -9.84
N ALA A 125 7.50 -5.34 -9.39
CA ALA A 125 8.47 -6.00 -10.25
C ALA A 125 7.81 -6.87 -11.33
N GLN A 126 6.77 -7.64 -10.98
CA GLN A 126 6.05 -8.51 -11.92
C GLN A 126 5.29 -7.73 -13.00
N GLU A 127 4.72 -6.59 -12.64
CA GLU A 127 3.88 -5.78 -13.54
C GLU A 127 4.67 -4.67 -14.26
N GLY A 128 5.96 -4.56 -13.97
CA GLY A 128 6.82 -3.50 -14.48
C GLY A 128 6.38 -2.11 -14.03
N ALA A 129 5.90 -1.98 -12.80
CA ALA A 129 5.53 -0.70 -12.19
C ALA A 129 6.79 0.02 -11.68
N ASP A 130 6.89 1.31 -11.99
CA ASP A 130 8.01 2.16 -11.57
C ASP A 130 7.82 2.78 -10.19
N THR A 131 6.59 2.73 -9.65
CA THR A 131 6.23 3.39 -8.40
C THR A 131 5.31 2.54 -7.52
N ILE A 132 5.51 2.60 -6.21
CA ILE A 132 4.60 2.06 -5.19
C ILE A 132 4.03 3.23 -4.39
N ALA A 133 2.71 3.24 -4.16
CA ALA A 133 2.02 4.26 -3.37
C ALA A 133 1.27 3.65 -2.17
N HIS A 134 1.15 4.41 -1.09
CA HIS A 134 0.42 4.02 0.13
C HIS A 134 -0.33 5.19 0.76
N GLY A 135 -1.41 4.91 1.51
CA GLY A 135 -2.22 5.92 2.21
C GLY A 135 -1.80 6.25 3.65
N CYS A 136 -0.60 5.88 4.11
CA CYS A 136 -0.15 6.23 5.46
C CYS A 136 0.04 7.75 5.63
N THR A 137 -0.21 8.26 6.84
CA THR A 137 -0.03 9.67 7.18
C THR A 137 1.44 9.99 7.49
N GLY A 138 1.83 11.26 7.43
CA GLY A 138 3.18 11.72 7.81
C GLY A 138 3.47 11.80 9.31
N LYS A 139 2.59 11.29 10.17
CA LYS A 139 2.69 11.36 11.65
C LYS A 139 2.49 9.99 12.34
N GLY A 140 2.72 8.92 11.59
CA GLY A 140 2.55 7.53 12.06
C GLY A 140 3.70 7.03 12.92
#